data_AF-A0A1G7MHC1-F1
#
_entry.id   AF-A0A1G7MHC1-F1
#
_cell.length_a   1.000
_cell.length_b   1.000
_cell.length_c   1.000
_cell.angle_alpha   90.00
_cell.angle_beta   90.00
_cell.angle_gamma   90.00
#
_symmetry.space_group_name_H-M   'P 1'
#
loop_
_entity.id
_entity.type
_entity.pdbx_description
1 polymer ?
#
loop_
_entity_poly.entity_id
_entity_poly.type
_entity_poly.pdbx_seq_one_letter_code
_entity_poly.pdbx_strand_id
1 'polypeptide(L)' 'MNLRRNLYVAAFVGASLSYIFNVLAFTGTFDVFRWFVFAVIFLGFTYGFEKFIGWQTGSA' A
#
# COMPACT_ATOMS: atom_id res chain seq x y z
N MET A 1 17.52 -11.12 -6.81
CA MET A 1 16.07 -10.82 -6.74
C MET A 1 15.89 -9.46 -6.06
N ASN A 2 15.11 -8.54 -6.63
CA ASN A 2 15.04 -7.14 -6.19
C ASN A 2 14.40 -7.01 -4.80
N LEU A 3 15.23 -6.83 -3.75
CA LEU A 3 14.80 -6.61 -2.35
C LEU A 3 13.69 -5.55 -2.25
N ARG A 4 13.82 -4.44 -2.99
CA ARG A 4 12.80 -3.37 -3.06
C ARG A 4 11.44 -3.91 -3.48
N ARG A 5 11.39 -4.74 -4.53
CA ARG A 5 10.15 -5.35 -5.02
C ARG A 5 9.51 -6.25 -3.97
N ASN A 6 10.32 -7.04 -3.26
CA ASN A 6 9.82 -7.90 -2.19
C ASN A 6 9.22 -7.07 -1.04
N LEU A 7 9.86 -5.97 -0.66
CA LEU A 7 9.34 -5.05 0.37
C LEU A 7 8.03 -4.39 -0.06
N TYR A 8 7.92 -3.96 -1.33
CA TYR A 8 6.66 -3.44 -1.88
C TYR A 8 5.52 -4.45 -1.81
N VAL A 9 5.78 -5.69 -2.22
CA VAL A 9 4.78 -6.76 -2.20
C VAL A 9 4.39 -7.08 -0.75
N ALA A 10 5.35 -7.19 0.16
CA ALA A 10 5.09 -7.44 1.57
C ALA A 10 4.24 -6.32 2.20
N ALA A 11 4.58 -5.06 1.94
CA ALA A 11 3.82 -3.90 2.42
C ALA A 11 2.39 -3.89 1.86
N PHE A 12 2.24 -4.16 0.56
CA PHE A 12 0.93 -4.23 -0.09
C PHE A 12 0.05 -5.35 0.48
N VAL A 13 0.60 -6.55 0.69
CA VAL A 13 -0.12 -7.68 1.27
C VAL A 13 -0.55 -7.37 2.70
N GLY A 14 0.36 -6.86 3.54
CA GLY A 14 0.05 -6.50 4.93
C GLY A 14 -1.03 -5.42 5.03
N ALA A 15 -0.90 -4.35 4.25
CA ALA A 15 -1.86 -3.26 4.22
C ALA A 15 -3.23 -3.71 3.69
N SER A 16 -3.26 -4.54 2.65
CA SER A 16 -4.50 -5.09 2.09
C SER A 16 -5.23 -5.98 3.09
N LEU A 17 -4.52 -6.88 3.76
CA LEU A 17 -5.12 -7.75 4.79
C LEU A 17 -5.68 -6.91 5.95
N SER A 18 -4.92 -5.92 6.42
CA SER A 18 -5.38 -5.00 7.47
C SER A 18 -6.67 -4.29 7.06
N TYR A 19 -6.73 -3.73 5.85
CA TYR A 19 -7.92 -3.06 5.33
C TYR A 19 -9.12 -4.01 5.28
N ILE A 20 -8.96 -5.20 4.70
CA ILE A 20 -10.04 -6.18 4.54
C ILE A 20 -10.61 -6.56 5.90
N PHE A 21 -9.77 -6.93 6.87
CA PHE A 21 -10.24 -7.29 8.20
C PHE A 21 -10.92 -6.14 8.93
N ASN A 22 -10.40 -4.92 8.79
CA ASN A 22 -11.00 -3.75 9.42
C ASN A 22 -12.39 -3.45 8.84
N VAL A 23 -12.53 -3.47 7.52
CA VAL A 23 -13.82 -3.24 6.84
C VAL A 23 -14.82 -4.35 7.18
N LEU A 24 -14.39 -5.62 7.16
CA LEU A 24 -15.25 -6.74 7.55
C LEU A 24 -15.69 -6.64 9.01
N ALA A 25 -14.81 -6.23 9.93
CA ALA A 25 -15.14 -6.06 11.34
C ALA A 25 -16.21 -4.99 11.60
N PHE A 26 -16.19 -3.88 10.85
CA PHE A 26 -17.11 -2.77 11.08
C PHE A 26 -18.37 -2.78 10.20
N THR A 27 -18.31 -3.40 9.02
CA THR A 27 -19.41 -3.34 8.04
C THR A 27 -19.98 -4.70 7.66
N GLY A 28 -19.29 -5.80 7.99
CA GLY A 28 -19.69 -7.16 7.64
C GLY A 28 -19.71 -7.47 6.13
N THR A 29 -19.30 -6.54 5.27
CA THR A 29 -19.34 -6.67 3.81
C THR A 29 -18.01 -6.25 3.19
N PHE A 30 -17.64 -6.89 2.07
CA PHE A 30 -16.43 -6.54 1.34
C PHE A 30 -16.78 -5.94 -0.02
N ASP A 31 -16.42 -4.68 -0.21
CA ASP A 31 -16.56 -3.94 -1.47
C ASP A 31 -15.20 -3.87 -2.18
N VAL A 32 -15.08 -4.62 -3.28
CA VAL A 32 -13.86 -4.73 -4.08
C VAL A 32 -13.43 -3.38 -4.66
N PHE A 33 -14.40 -2.52 -5.03
CA PHE A 33 -14.09 -1.20 -5.59
C PHE A 33 -13.47 -0.29 -4.53
N ARG A 34 -14.01 -0.29 -3.31
CA ARG A 34 -13.42 0.47 -2.19
C ARG A 34 -12.02 -0.04 -1.83
N TRP A 35 -11.82 -1.35 -1.83
CA TRP A 35 -10.49 -1.93 -1.64
C TRP A 35 -9.52 -1.54 -2.77
N PHE A 36 -9.98 -1.52 -4.02
CA PHE A 36 -9.16 -1.08 -5.15
C PHE A 36 -8.75 0.39 -5.02
N VAL A 37 -9.67 1.28 -4.63
CA VAL A 37 -9.36 2.69 -4.36
C VAL A 37 -8.32 2.80 -3.23
N PHE A 38 -8.50 2.04 -2.15
CA PHE A 38 -7.50 1.95 -1.09
C PHE A 38 -6.13 1.49 -1.62
N ALA A 39 -6.09 0.45 -2.44
CA ALA A 39 -4.86 -0.09 -3.01
C ALA A 39 -4.11 0.94 -3.86
N VAL A 40 -4.83 1.65 -4.74
CA VAL A 40 -4.26 2.71 -5.59
C VAL A 40 -3.70 3.85 -4.73
N ILE A 41 -4.46 4.30 -3.74
CA ILE A 41 -4.02 5.37 -2.82
C ILE A 41 -2.78 4.91 -2.04
N PHE A 42 -2.80 3.72 -1.46
CA PHE A 42 -1.70 3.16 -0.68
C PHE A 42 -0.41 3.07 -1.51
N LEU A 43 -0.48 2.50 -2.72
CA LEU A 43 0.68 2.40 -3.60
C LEU A 43 1.16 3.77 -4.07
N GLY A 44 0.24 4.69 -4.38
CA GLY A 44 0.55 6.07 -4.73
C GLY A 44 1.32 6.79 -3.62
N PHE A 45 0.88 6.66 -2.36
CA PHE A 45 1.61 7.21 -1.21
C PHE A 45 2.96 6.53 -1.01
N THR A 46 3.03 5.20 -1.12
CA THR A 46 4.29 4.46 -0.94
C THR A 46 5.34 4.92 -1.96
N TYR A 47 4.95 5.03 -3.23
CA TYR A 47 5.79 5.55 -4.29
C TYR A 47 6.17 7.03 -4.07
N GLY A 48 5.20 7.86 -3.67
CA GLY A 48 5.42 9.27 -3.36
C GLY A 48 6.44 9.47 -2.24
N PHE A 49 6.32 8.72 -1.15
CA PHE A 49 7.29 8.74 -0.04
C PHE A 49 8.67 8.29 -0.49
N GLU A 50 8.76 7.22 -1.28
CA GLU A 50 10.04 6.77 -1.82
C GLU A 50 10.72 7.85 -2.65
N LYS A 51 9.98 8.51 -3.56
CA LYS A 51 10.51 9.60 -4.37
C LYS A 51 10.88 10.82 -3.54
N PHE A 52 10.07 11.15 -2.55
CA PHE A 52 10.33 12.26 -1.64
C PHE A 52 11.61 12.05 -0.83
N ILE A 53 11.79 10.85 -0.25
CA ILE A 53 13.02 10.50 0.47
C ILE A 53 14.22 10.52 -0.48
N GLY A 54 14.09 9.94 -1.67
CA GLY A 54 15.17 9.95 -2.67
C GLY A 54 15.61 11.35 -3.09
N TRP A 55 14.67 12.30 -3.17
CA TRP A 55 14.98 13.72 -3.39
C TRP A 55 15.75 14.32 -2.22
N GLN A 56 15.36 14.03 -0.98
CA GLN A 56 16.08 14.52 0.21
C GLN A 56 17.49 13.92 0.35
N THR A 57 17.70 12.68 -0.09
CA THR A 57 19.01 12.00 0.01
C THR A 57 19.93 12.24 -1.19
N GLY A 58 19.52 13.08 -2.17
CA GLY A 58 20.30 13.37 -3.38
C GLY A 58 20.58 12.15 -4.26
N SER A 59 19.78 11.09 -4.10
CA SER A 59 19.98 9.78 -4.74
C SER A 59 19.03 9.54 -5.92
N ALA A 60 18.39 10.62 -6.40
CA ALA A 60 17.29 10.58 -7.36
C ALA A 60 17.73 10.22 -8.79
#